data_AF-A0AAE4JQY5-F1
#
_entry.id   AF-A0AAE4JQY5-F1
#
_cell.length_a   1.000
_cell.length_b   1.000
_cell.length_c   1.000
_cell.angle_alpha   90.00
_cell.angle_beta   90.00
_cell.angle_gamma   90.00
#
_symmetry.space_group_name_H-M   'P 1'
#
loop_
_entity.id
_entity.type
_entity.pdbx_description
1 polymer ?
#
loop_
_entity_poly.entity_id
_entity_poly.type
_entity_poly.pdbx_seq_one_letter_code
_entity_poly.pdbx_strand_id
1 'polypeptide(L)'
;MSNIPSMPQLGIYVSKINPALRITVTDVDVVDDDDDSPDDELFYLVRWIEGEDESDMSAIEFELDPFEWQAFAESEQLVFERDPYMDSVPENSNLAKIRDLLMKTKQNDRS
;
A
#
# COMPACT_ATOMS: atom_id res chain seq x y z
N MET A 1 -8.96 17.28 -16.14
CA MET A 1 -7.98 16.21 -15.82
C MET A 1 -8.24 15.86 -14.37
N SER A 2 -9.07 14.85 -14.15
CA SER A 2 -9.35 14.34 -12.81
C SER A 2 -8.02 13.83 -12.24
N ASN A 3 -7.58 14.37 -11.11
CA ASN A 3 -6.43 13.83 -10.39
C ASN A 3 -6.91 12.48 -9.82
N ILE A 4 -6.69 11.41 -10.57
CA ILE A 4 -6.92 10.07 -10.06
C ILE A 4 -5.97 9.90 -8.87
N PRO A 5 -6.48 9.59 -7.67
CA PRO A 5 -5.65 9.37 -6.50
C PRO A 5 -4.60 8.30 -6.84
N SER A 6 -3.35 8.54 -6.44
CA SER A 6 -2.30 7.54 -6.67
C SER A 6 -2.57 6.31 -5.81
N MET A 7 -2.62 5.14 -6.45
CA MET A 7 -2.85 3.86 -5.75
C MET A 7 -1.83 3.69 -4.61
N PRO A 8 -2.28 3.35 -3.39
CA PRO A 8 -1.38 3.07 -2.28
C PRO A 8 -0.47 1.88 -2.58
N GLN A 9 0.77 1.98 -2.11
CA GLN A 9 1.74 0.89 -2.14
C GLN A 9 1.56 0.05 -0.88
N LEU A 10 1.63 -1.27 -1.02
CA LEU A 10 1.66 -2.15 0.15
C LEU A 10 2.95 -1.90 0.95
N GLY A 11 2.82 -1.79 2.26
CA GLY A 11 3.93 -1.55 3.17
C GLY A 11 3.69 -0.36 4.11
N ILE A 12 4.80 0.19 4.60
CA ILE A 12 4.77 1.10 5.74
C ILE A 12 4.69 2.55 5.28
N TYR A 13 3.81 3.32 5.89
CA TYR A 13 3.69 4.75 5.78
C TYR A 13 3.98 5.40 7.13
N VAL A 14 4.79 6.45 7.11
CA VAL A 14 5.12 7.25 8.30
C VAL A 14 4.62 8.67 8.12
N SER A 15 3.95 9.21 9.13
CA SER A 15 3.54 10.61 9.12
C SER A 15 4.73 11.54 9.32
N LYS A 16 4.80 12.59 8.50
CA LYS A 16 5.80 13.66 8.68
C LYS A 16 5.45 14.64 9.79
N ILE A 17 4.18 14.71 10.19
CA ILE A 17 3.71 15.65 11.21
C ILE A 17 3.56 15.00 12.58
N ASN A 18 3.24 13.71 12.63
CA ASN A 18 3.14 12.92 13.86
C ASN A 18 4.02 11.67 13.75
N PRO A 19 5.27 11.70 14.23
CA PRO A 19 6.19 10.56 14.15
C PRO A 19 5.72 9.29 14.86
N ALA A 20 4.72 9.39 15.74
CA ALA A 20 4.12 8.23 16.40
C ALA A 20 3.05 7.54 15.53
N LEU A 21 2.56 8.21 14.48
CA LEU A 21 1.62 7.64 13.54
C LEU A 21 2.38 6.88 12.45
N ARG A 22 2.33 5.55 12.57
CA ARG A 22 2.87 4.59 11.62
C ARG A 22 1.77 3.66 11.16
N ILE A 23 1.71 3.43 9.87
CA ILE A 23 0.59 2.77 9.24
C ILE A 23 1.11 1.72 8.28
N THR A 24 0.67 0.47 8.45
CA THR A 24 0.99 -0.60 7.52
C THR A 24 -0.18 -0.86 6.60
N VAL A 25 -0.04 -0.55 5.32
CA VAL A 25 -1.00 -0.94 4.29
C VAL A 25 -0.75 -2.41 3.95
N THR A 26 -1.74 -3.25 4.23
CA THR A 26 -1.63 -4.71 4.12
C THR A 26 -2.34 -5.27 2.89
N ASP A 27 -3.39 -4.61 2.42
CA ASP A 27 -4.08 -4.96 1.19
C ASP A 27 -4.63 -3.74 0.45
N VAL A 28 -4.73 -3.86 -0.87
CA VAL A 28 -5.30 -2.89 -1.79
C VAL A 28 -6.10 -3.64 -2.85
N ASP A 29 -7.43 -3.56 -2.76
CA ASP A 29 -8.34 -4.15 -3.74
C ASP A 29 -8.73 -3.11 -4.78
N VAL A 30 -8.65 -3.49 -6.05
CA VAL A 30 -9.17 -2.68 -7.17
C VAL A 30 -10.59 -3.16 -7.45
N VAL A 31 -11.58 -2.33 -7.14
CA VAL A 31 -12.97 -2.60 -7.49
C VAL A 31 -13.22 -1.90 -8.82
N ASP A 32 -13.29 -2.69 -9.88
CA ASP A 32 -13.78 -2.25 -11.19
C ASP A 32 -15.30 -2.42 -11.16
N ASP A 33 -16.07 -1.35 -11.38
CA ASP A 33 -17.50 -1.52 -11.62
C ASP A 33 -17.62 -2.18 -12.99
N ASP A 34 -18.21 -3.38 -13.05
CA ASP A 34 -18.30 -4.28 -14.22
C ASP A 34 -19.06 -3.67 -15.44
N ASP A 35 -19.35 -2.37 -15.45
CA ASP A 35 -20.28 -1.71 -16.36
C ASP A 35 -19.62 -0.82 -17.43
N ASP A 36 -18.42 -1.19 -17.94
CA ASP A 36 -17.78 -0.75 -19.21
C ASP A 36 -18.05 0.73 -19.62
N SER A 37 -18.22 1.62 -18.64
CA SER A 37 -18.67 2.98 -18.81
C SER A 37 -17.45 3.86 -18.79
N PRO A 38 -17.34 4.83 -19.71
CA PRO A 38 -16.15 5.68 -19.81
C PRO A 38 -15.90 6.56 -18.57
N ASP A 39 -16.79 6.50 -17.58
CA ASP A 39 -16.75 7.19 -16.29
C ASP A 39 -16.53 6.24 -15.10
N ASP A 40 -16.18 4.96 -15.31
CA ASP A 40 -15.91 4.01 -14.22
C ASP A 40 -14.70 4.49 -13.40
N GLU A 41 -14.99 5.03 -12.21
CA GLU A 41 -13.99 5.51 -11.27
C GLU A 41 -13.32 4.30 -10.61
N LEU A 42 -12.02 4.13 -10.82
CA LEU A 42 -11.24 3.07 -10.17
C LEU A 42 -11.26 3.28 -8.65
N PHE A 43 -11.87 2.35 -7.91
CA PHE A 43 -11.85 2.34 -6.45
C PHE A 43 -10.74 1.44 -5.90
N TYR A 44 -10.06 1.91 -4.87
CA TYR A 44 -9.01 1.23 -4.13
C TYR A 44 -9.50 1.07 -2.69
N LEU A 45 -9.85 -0.14 -2.29
CA LEU A 45 -10.12 -0.43 -0.90
C LEU A 45 -8.80 -0.70 -0.19
N VAL A 46 -8.45 0.14 0.77
CA VAL A 46 -7.16 0.08 1.48
C VAL A 46 -7.40 -0.45 2.88
N ARG A 47 -6.77 -1.57 3.22
CA ARG A 47 -6.73 -2.07 4.59
C ARG A 47 -5.40 -1.71 5.25
N TRP A 48 -5.44 -1.00 6.37
CA TRP A 48 -4.23 -0.74 7.15
C TRP A 48 -4.36 -0.97 8.65
N ILE A 49 -3.19 -1.08 9.28
CA ILE A 49 -3.00 -1.29 10.71
C ILE A 49 -2.26 -0.08 11.29
N GLU A 50 -2.78 0.52 12.37
CA GLU A 50 -2.10 1.60 13.11
C GLU A 50 -1.11 1.01 14.13
N GLY A 51 0.18 1.40 14.06
CA GLY A 51 1.20 1.03 15.04
C GLY A 51 2.52 0.52 14.45
N GLU A 52 3.43 0.08 15.32
CA GLU A 52 4.76 -0.47 14.94
C GLU A 52 4.79 -1.99 14.76
N ASP A 53 3.79 -2.71 15.26
CA ASP A 53 3.82 -4.17 15.32
C ASP A 53 2.73 -4.77 14.43
N GLU A 54 3.11 -5.20 13.23
CA GLU A 54 2.25 -5.96 12.30
C GLU A 54 1.74 -7.28 12.93
N SER A 55 2.38 -7.77 13.98
CA SER A 55 1.96 -8.95 14.74
C SER A 55 1.02 -8.63 15.89
N ASP A 56 0.77 -7.35 16.19
CA ASP A 56 -0.22 -6.96 17.18
C ASP A 56 -1.62 -7.16 16.59
N MET A 57 -2.13 -8.38 16.73
CA MET A 57 -3.49 -8.77 16.35
C MET A 57 -4.59 -7.97 17.07
N SER A 58 -4.24 -7.05 17.97
CA SER A 58 -5.17 -6.10 18.60
C SER A 58 -5.22 -4.74 17.90
N ALA A 59 -4.32 -4.49 16.96
CA ALA A 59 -4.30 -3.25 16.21
C ALA A 59 -5.57 -3.09 15.36
N ILE A 60 -6.08 -1.87 15.33
CA ILE A 60 -7.37 -1.57 14.69
C ILE A 60 -7.17 -1.48 13.19
N GLU A 61 -7.97 -2.24 12.45
CA GLU A 61 -8.00 -2.23 10.99
C GLU A 61 -9.06 -1.26 10.49
N PHE A 62 -8.71 -0.50 9.45
CA PHE A 62 -9.62 0.41 8.76
C PHE A 62 -9.64 0.07 7.27
N GLU A 63 -10.82 0.13 6.68
CA GLU A 63 -11.05 0.02 5.25
C GLU A 63 -11.40 1.42 4.73
N LEU A 64 -10.61 1.97 3.81
CA LEU A 64 -10.94 3.23 3.13
C LEU A 64 -11.01 3.07 1.62
N ASP A 65 -11.88 3.86 1.02
CA ASP A 65 -11.87 4.11 -0.41
C ASP A 65 -10.70 5.03 -0.85
N PRO A 66 -10.47 5.27 -2.16
CA PRO A 66 -9.39 6.13 -2.64
C PRO A 66 -9.41 7.56 -2.12
N PHE A 67 -10.60 8.14 -1.99
CA PHE A 67 -10.77 9.54 -1.62
C PHE A 67 -10.49 9.71 -0.13
N GLU A 68 -11.01 8.80 0.67
CA GLU A 68 -10.74 8.73 2.10
C GLU A 68 -9.25 8.50 2.35
N TRP A 69 -8.62 7.54 1.66
CA TRP A 69 -7.18 7.29 1.78
C TRP A 69 -6.37 8.52 1.39
N GLN A 70 -6.70 9.17 0.28
CA GLN A 70 -5.98 10.36 -0.17
C GLN A 70 -6.12 11.50 0.83
N ALA A 71 -7.32 11.79 1.30
CA ALA A 71 -7.57 12.85 2.27
C ALA A 71 -6.76 12.63 3.55
N PHE A 72 -6.71 11.38 4.01
CA PHE A 72 -5.94 10.98 5.18
C PHE A 72 -4.42 11.06 4.96
N ALA A 73 -3.93 10.58 3.82
CA ALA A 73 -2.52 10.66 3.45
C ALA A 73 -2.04 12.12 3.34
N GLU A 74 -2.87 13.00 2.80
CA GLU A 74 -2.60 14.43 2.70
C GLU A 74 -2.65 15.11 4.07
N SER A 75 -3.64 14.80 4.92
CA SER A 75 -3.76 15.41 6.25
C SER A 75 -2.59 15.06 7.14
N GLU A 76 -2.14 13.80 7.10
CA GLU A 76 -1.05 13.29 7.93
C GLU A 76 0.33 13.40 7.27
N GLN A 77 0.40 13.95 6.05
CA GLN A 77 1.62 14.00 5.23
C GLN A 77 2.35 12.65 5.20
N LEU A 78 1.60 11.57 4.97
CA LEU A 78 2.11 10.21 4.97
C LEU A 78 3.15 10.06 3.86
N VAL A 79 4.28 9.46 4.21
CA VAL A 79 5.32 9.09 3.26
C VAL A 79 5.57 7.61 3.35
N PHE A 80 5.59 6.96 2.18
CA PHE A 80 5.95 5.57 2.07
C PHE A 80 7.39 5.36 2.52
N GLU A 81 7.56 4.60 3.59
CA GLU A 81 8.85 4.15 4.10
C GLU A 81 9.27 2.92 3.29
N ARG A 82 10.12 3.16 2.28
CA ARG A 82 10.76 2.08 1.55
C ARG A 82 11.69 1.32 2.47
N ASP A 83 11.56 -0.01 2.48
CA ASP A 83 12.48 -0.87 3.20
C ASP A 83 13.92 -0.67 2.66
N PRO A 84 14.84 -0.12 3.46
CA PRO A 84 16.21 0.15 3.03
C PRO A 84 16.98 -1.14 2.71
N TYR A 85 16.56 -2.29 3.24
CA TYR A 85 17.15 -3.58 2.90
C TYR A 85 16.74 -4.03 1.51
N MET A 86 15.51 -3.75 1.06
CA MET A 86 15.04 -4.11 -0.29
C MET A 86 15.74 -3.32 -1.39
N ASP A 87 16.03 -2.04 -1.14
CA ASP A 87 16.69 -1.14 -2.10
C ASP A 87 18.23 -1.26 -2.09
N SER A 88 18.81 -1.79 -1.02
CA SER A 88 20.27 -1.98 -0.90
C SER A 88 20.75 -3.35 -1.35
N VAL A 89 19.85 -4.28 -1.68
CA VAL A 89 20.23 -5.60 -2.20
C VAL A 89 20.89 -5.44 -3.57
N PRO A 90 22.16 -5.85 -3.75
CA PRO A 90 22.80 -5.82 -5.06
C PRO A 90 21.99 -6.69 -6.04
N GLU A 91 21.66 -6.16 -7.22
CA GLU A 91 20.81 -6.81 -8.24
C GLU A 91 21.33 -8.20 -8.67
N ASN A 92 22.63 -8.45 -8.49
CA ASN A 92 23.31 -9.70 -8.81
C ASN A 92 23.45 -10.66 -7.62
N SER A 93 22.92 -10.33 -6.45
CA SER A 93 22.95 -11.17 -5.26
C SER A 93 21.91 -12.31 -5.32
N ASN A 94 22.14 -13.37 -4.53
CA ASN A 94 21.15 -14.43 -4.38
C ASN A 94 19.85 -13.93 -3.72
N LEU A 95 19.93 -12.89 -2.89
CA LEU A 95 18.77 -12.25 -2.28
C LEU A 95 17.90 -11.54 -3.33
N ALA A 96 18.50 -10.85 -4.31
CA ALA A 96 17.75 -10.24 -5.42
C ALA A 96 17.00 -11.29 -6.23
N LYS A 97 17.66 -12.43 -6.53
CA LYS A 97 17.02 -13.55 -7.24
C LYS A 97 15.87 -14.17 -6.46
N ILE A 98 16.00 -14.31 -5.14
CA ILE A 98 14.92 -14.83 -4.28
C ILE A 98 13.76 -13.84 -4.23
N ARG A 99 14.03 -12.53 -4.07
CA ARG A 99 13.03 -11.47 -4.13
C ARG A 99 12.26 -11.51 -5.45
N ASP A 100 12.96 -11.51 -6.58
CA ASP A 100 12.34 -11.52 -7.90
C ASP A 100 11.53 -12.79 -8.13
N LEU A 101 11.98 -13.94 -7.64
CA LEU A 101 11.22 -15.19 -7.66
C LEU A 101 9.92 -15.05 -6.86
N LEU A 102 9.97 -14.55 -5.61
CA LEU A 102 8.81 -14.39 -4.74
C LEU A 102 7.78 -13.39 -5.33
N MET A 103 8.25 -12.27 -5.87
CA MET A 103 7.38 -11.28 -6.52
C MET A 103 6.65 -11.86 -7.73
N LYS A 104 7.34 -12.71 -8.51
CA LYS A 104 6.77 -13.39 -9.67
C LYS A 104 5.74 -14.46 -9.28
N THR A 105 5.95 -15.16 -8.18
CA THR A 105 4.96 -16.12 -7.66
C THR A 105 3.71 -15.41 -7.14
N LYS A 106 3.87 -14.27 -6.44
CA LYS A 106 2.75 -13.46 -5.93
C LYS A 106 1.84 -12.92 -7.06
N GLN A 107 2.40 -12.60 -8.23
CA GLN A 107 1.62 -12.20 -9.41
C GLN A 107 0.82 -13.36 -10.02
N ASN A 108 1.34 -14.59 -9.94
CA ASN A 108 0.67 -15.77 -10.50
C ASN A 108 -0.49 -16.28 -9.63
N ASP A 109 -0.46 -16.06 -8.32
CA ASP A 109 -1.57 -16.45 -7.42
C ASP A 109 -2.79 -15.50 -7.51
N ARG A 110 -2.64 -14.35 -8.16
CA ARG A 110 -3.74 -13.40 -8.47
C ARG A 110 -4.28 -13.55 -9.90
N SER A 111 -3.93 -14.62 -10.62
CA SER A 111 -4.41 -14.94 -11.99
C SER A 111 -5.38 -16.12 -12.02
#